data_AF-A0A2M6ZTU2-F1
#
_entry.id   AF-A0A2M6ZTU2-F1
#
_cell.length_a   1.000
_cell.length_b   1.000
_cell.length_c   1.000
_cell.angle_alpha   90.00
_cell.angle_beta   90.00
_cell.angle_gamma   90.00
#
_symmetry.space_group_name_H-M   'P 1'
#
loop_
_entity.id
_entity.type
_entity.pdbx_description
1 polymer ?
#
loop_
_entity_poly.entity_id
_entity_poly.type
_entity_poly.pdbx_seq_one_letter_code
_entity_poly.pdbx_strand_id
1 'polypeptide(L)'
;PQCSHDELGLPDCLFLFTDTMLAFDHVQRKMKVIANAYVDGDAAYDQAIAKIDGIIAYLTKPLPPDSQTLIASDSESGDGELTSNFSKEEFAGIVGTAKEYIAAGDAIQIVLSQRLRRKTSAKPFDIYRALRMLNPSPYMFYLNFGDFKLIGSSPEVLVKAEGNRAEARPIAGTRPRGASEEEDQALIAELLA
;
A
#
# COMPACT_ATOMS: atom_id res chain seq x y z
N PRO A 1 -4.27 -22.94 3.92
CA PRO A 1 -3.40 -23.15 5.09
C PRO A 1 -3.61 -22.05 6.13
N GLN A 2 -4.32 -22.37 7.20
CA GLN A 2 -4.36 -21.52 8.38
C GLN A 2 -2.95 -21.56 8.98
N CYS A 3 -2.29 -20.40 9.06
CA CYS A 3 -1.02 -20.31 9.77
C CYS A 3 -1.32 -20.80 11.20
N SER A 4 -0.70 -21.90 11.65
CA SER A 4 -1.02 -22.54 12.93
C SER A 4 -0.72 -21.65 14.14
N HIS A 5 -0.05 -20.52 13.91
CA HIS A 5 0.25 -19.50 14.89
C HIS A 5 0.05 -18.12 14.27
N ASP A 6 -0.80 -17.29 14.89
CA ASP A 6 -0.85 -15.87 14.55
C ASP A 6 0.39 -15.19 15.14
N GLU A 7 1.41 -15.03 14.31
CA GLU A 7 2.66 -14.37 14.70
C GLU A 7 2.57 -12.84 14.74
N LEU A 8 1.58 -12.25 14.05
CA LEU A 8 1.50 -10.80 13.91
C LEU A 8 0.54 -10.19 14.94
N GLY A 9 -0.42 -10.97 15.46
CA GLY A 9 -1.38 -10.49 16.45
C GLY A 9 -2.22 -9.33 15.93
N LEU A 10 -2.45 -9.30 14.61
CA LEU A 10 -3.17 -8.20 13.98
C LEU A 10 -4.68 -8.39 14.17
N PRO A 11 -5.43 -7.31 14.40
CA PRO A 11 -6.88 -7.39 14.38
C PRO A 11 -7.38 -7.72 12.96
N ASP A 12 -8.54 -8.36 12.88
CA ASP A 12 -9.17 -8.71 11.60
C ASP A 12 -9.47 -7.47 10.74
N CYS A 13 -9.85 -6.36 11.38
CA CYS A 13 -10.18 -5.09 10.72
C CYS A 13 -9.79 -3.88 11.60
N LEU A 14 -9.31 -2.82 10.96
CA LEU A 14 -9.05 -1.51 11.57
C LEU A 14 -9.56 -0.41 10.66
N PHE A 15 -10.34 0.52 11.21
CA PHE A 15 -10.88 1.66 10.49
C PHE A 15 -10.40 2.98 11.13
N LEU A 16 -10.06 3.94 10.29
CA LEU A 16 -9.69 5.29 10.71
C LEU A 16 -10.88 6.22 10.49
N PHE A 17 -11.44 6.73 11.58
CA PHE A 17 -12.43 7.81 11.54
C PHE A 17 -11.68 9.14 11.66
N THR A 18 -11.63 9.90 10.56
CA THR A 18 -10.89 11.15 10.49
C THR A 18 -11.81 12.33 10.71
N ASP A 19 -11.48 13.16 11.71
CA ASP A 19 -12.18 14.43 11.95
C ASP A 19 -11.78 15.48 10.91
N THR A 20 -10.59 15.34 10.33
CA THR A 20 -9.96 16.32 9.46
C THR A 20 -9.34 15.63 8.26
N MET A 21 -9.52 16.19 7.07
CA MET A 21 -8.96 15.69 5.82
C MET A 21 -8.33 16.82 5.00
N LEU A 22 -7.15 16.56 4.44
CA LEU A 22 -6.52 17.40 3.43
C LEU A 22 -6.61 16.68 2.09
N ALA A 23 -7.34 17.25 1.15
CA ALA A 23 -7.48 16.71 -0.20
C ALA A 23 -6.63 17.50 -1.19
N PHE A 24 -5.68 16.83 -1.85
CA PHE A 24 -4.81 17.40 -2.86
C PHE A 24 -5.35 17.06 -4.25
N ASP A 25 -5.80 18.07 -4.98
CA ASP A 25 -6.15 17.97 -6.39
C ASP A 25 -4.94 18.38 -7.22
N HIS A 26 -4.20 17.38 -7.71
CA HIS A 26 -3.01 17.61 -8.53
C HIS A 26 -3.33 18.18 -9.91
N VAL A 27 -4.54 17.95 -10.44
CA VAL A 27 -4.96 18.47 -11.76
C VAL A 27 -5.24 19.97 -11.65
N GLN A 28 -6.00 20.38 -10.64
CA GLN A 28 -6.31 21.79 -10.40
C GLN A 28 -5.20 22.54 -9.64
N ARG A 29 -4.19 21.82 -9.13
CA ARG A 29 -3.16 22.34 -8.23
C ARG A 29 -3.77 23.05 -7.01
N LYS A 30 -4.80 22.44 -6.43
CA LYS A 30 -5.51 22.96 -5.26
C LYS A 30 -5.43 21.99 -4.10
N MET A 31 -5.46 22.55 -2.90
CA MET A 31 -5.59 21.80 -1.66
C MET A 31 -6.85 22.25 -0.96
N LYS A 32 -7.66 21.29 -0.49
CA LYS A 32 -8.86 21.55 0.31
C LYS A 32 -8.63 21.03 1.72
N VAL A 33 -8.86 21.86 2.71
CA VAL A 33 -8.90 21.47 4.12
C VAL A 33 -10.36 21.28 4.50
N ILE A 34 -10.70 20.09 5.01
CA ILE A 34 -12.05 19.70 5.37
C ILE A 34 -12.02 19.29 6.84
N ALA A 35 -12.88 19.89 7.66
CA ALA A 35 -13.11 19.50 9.04
C ALA A 35 -14.55 19.03 9.20
N ASN A 36 -14.74 17.79 9.66
CA ASN A 36 -16.02 17.21 10.00
C ASN A 36 -16.42 17.68 11.40
N ALA A 37 -17.46 18.50 11.50
CA ALA A 37 -18.00 18.98 12.76
C ALA A 37 -19.00 17.97 13.33
N TYR A 38 -18.79 17.55 14.58
CA TYR A 38 -19.80 16.84 15.35
C TYR A 38 -20.71 17.88 16.00
N VAL A 39 -21.98 17.91 15.59
CA VAL A 39 -22.93 18.94 16.02
C VAL A 39 -23.52 18.54 17.37
N ASP A 40 -22.89 19.03 18.45
CA ASP A 40 -23.34 18.89 19.83
C ASP A 40 -23.56 20.27 20.49
N GLY A 41 -24.19 21.17 19.73
CA GLY A 41 -24.46 22.56 20.10
C GLY A 41 -23.93 23.59 19.11
N ASP A 42 -24.17 24.87 19.40
CA ASP A 42 -23.96 25.98 18.46
C ASP A 42 -22.46 26.26 18.15
N ALA A 43 -21.55 25.84 19.04
CA ALA A 43 -20.12 26.10 18.90
C ALA A 43 -19.40 25.18 17.90
N ALA A 44 -20.05 24.10 17.42
CA ALA A 44 -19.41 23.10 16.57
C ALA A 44 -18.88 23.69 15.25
N TYR A 45 -19.60 24.67 14.70
CA TYR A 45 -19.20 25.35 13.46
C TYR A 45 -17.94 26.20 13.66
N ASP A 46 -17.93 27.04 14.69
CA ASP A 46 -16.78 27.92 15.00
C ASP A 46 -15.52 27.11 15.31
N GLN A 47 -15.67 25.96 16.00
CA GLN A 47 -14.54 25.04 16.25
C GLN A 47 -13.99 24.44 14.95
N ALA A 48 -14.85 24.07 14.00
CA ALA A 48 -14.42 23.54 12.70
C ALA A 48 -13.68 24.60 11.88
N ILE A 49 -14.15 25.86 11.90
CA ILE A 49 -13.44 26.99 11.29
C ILE A 49 -12.06 27.16 11.92
N ALA A 50 -11.98 27.21 13.25
CA ALA A 50 -10.71 27.38 13.96
C ALA A 50 -9.70 26.25 13.64
N LYS A 51 -10.17 25.01 13.50
CA LYS A 51 -9.35 23.88 13.04
C LYS A 51 -8.82 24.09 11.63
N ILE A 52 -9.68 24.49 10.70
CA ILE A 52 -9.31 24.77 9.30
C ILE A 52 -8.25 25.88 9.24
N ASP A 53 -8.49 27.00 9.93
CA ASP A 53 -7.57 28.14 9.95
C ASP A 53 -6.22 27.77 10.56
N GLY A 54 -6.22 26.99 11.64
CA GLY A 54 -5.00 26.50 12.27
C GLY A 54 -4.16 25.61 11.34
N ILE A 55 -4.81 24.74 10.57
CA ILE A 55 -4.14 23.89 9.58
C ILE A 55 -3.59 24.73 8.42
N ILE A 56 -4.38 25.68 7.90
CA ILE A 56 -3.91 26.58 6.84
C ILE A 56 -2.68 27.35 7.32
N ALA A 57 -2.74 27.93 8.51
CA ALA A 57 -1.61 28.64 9.11
C ALA A 57 -0.38 27.73 9.27
N TYR A 58 -0.56 26.47 9.66
CA TYR A 58 0.54 25.50 9.74
C TYR A 58 1.15 25.22 8.35
N LEU A 59 0.33 24.98 7.33
CA LEU A 59 0.77 24.64 5.98
C LEU A 59 1.48 25.80 5.27
N THR A 60 1.22 27.05 5.67
CA THR A 60 1.93 28.23 5.16
C THR A 60 3.32 28.43 5.75
N LYS A 61 3.70 27.68 6.80
CA LYS A 61 5.03 27.77 7.39
C LYS A 61 6.08 27.17 6.45
N PRO A 62 7.32 27.69 6.44
CA PRO A 62 8.40 27.08 5.69
C PRO A 62 8.64 25.65 6.16
N LEU A 63 8.95 24.76 5.21
CA LEU A 63 9.32 23.39 5.54
C LEU A 63 10.63 23.37 6.34
N PRO A 64 10.78 22.45 7.31
CA PRO A 64 12.05 22.24 7.98
C PRO A 64 13.16 21.88 6.98
N PRO A 65 14.41 22.31 7.19
CA PRO A 65 15.53 22.03 6.28
C PRO A 65 15.71 20.54 5.98
N ASP A 66 15.47 19.68 6.98
CA ASP A 66 15.66 18.22 6.88
C ASP A 66 14.52 17.47 6.16
N SER A 67 13.49 18.18 5.71
CA SER A 67 12.33 17.57 5.04
C SER A 67 12.60 17.11 3.60
N GLN A 68 13.70 17.57 2.98
CA GLN A 68 13.99 17.34 1.57
C GLN A 68 14.95 16.16 1.33
N THR A 69 15.65 15.68 2.35
CA THR A 69 16.63 14.61 2.20
C THR A 69 15.90 13.26 2.14
N LEU A 70 15.78 12.68 0.95
CA LEU A 70 15.40 11.26 0.76
C LEU A 70 16.52 10.31 1.17
N ILE A 71 17.74 10.83 1.20
CA ILE A 71 18.97 10.06 1.28
C ILE A 71 19.60 10.43 2.62
N ALA A 72 19.38 9.61 3.64
CA ALA A 72 20.38 9.53 4.69
C ALA A 72 21.69 9.12 3.99
N SER A 73 22.65 10.04 3.97
CA SER A 73 24.03 9.82 3.57
C SER A 73 24.53 8.49 4.14
N ASP A 74 25.04 7.61 3.29
CA ASP A 74 25.91 6.46 3.59
C ASP A 74 25.96 6.03 5.05
N SER A 75 24.81 5.73 5.64
CA SER A 75 24.83 4.91 6.83
C SER A 75 25.09 3.53 6.27
N GLU A 76 26.24 2.96 6.61
CA GLU A 76 26.43 1.51 6.73
C GLU A 76 25.45 0.97 7.77
N SER A 77 24.15 1.18 7.55
CA SER A 77 23.08 0.81 8.44
C SER A 77 22.93 -0.68 8.32
N GLY A 78 23.24 -1.37 9.43
CA GLY A 78 23.14 -2.80 9.63
C GLY A 78 21.71 -3.29 9.44
N ASP A 79 21.28 -3.34 8.19
CA ASP A 79 20.07 -4.00 7.80
C ASP A 79 20.27 -5.50 8.01
N GLY A 80 19.31 -6.12 8.70
CA GLY A 80 19.33 -7.57 8.90
C GLY A 80 19.31 -8.32 7.57
N GLU A 81 19.71 -9.59 7.61
CA GLU A 81 19.51 -10.50 6.49
C GLU A 81 18.01 -10.62 6.16
N LEU A 82 17.70 -10.72 4.86
CA LEU A 82 16.35 -11.01 4.41
C LEU A 82 16.03 -12.47 4.76
N THR A 83 15.04 -12.67 5.62
CA THR A 83 14.61 -13.99 6.06
C THR A 83 13.25 -14.33 5.48
N SER A 84 13.01 -15.60 5.17
CA SER A 84 11.71 -16.13 4.75
C SER A 84 11.19 -17.11 5.79
N ASN A 85 9.87 -17.28 5.87
CA ASN A 85 9.25 -18.33 6.66
C ASN A 85 9.29 -19.71 5.98
N PHE A 86 9.80 -19.79 4.75
CA PHE A 86 10.06 -21.03 4.02
C PHE A 86 11.45 -21.02 3.40
N SER A 87 12.12 -22.17 3.38
CA SER A 87 13.18 -22.44 2.43
C SER A 87 12.63 -22.57 1.00
N LYS A 88 13.51 -22.51 0.02
CA LYS A 88 13.14 -22.66 -1.39
C LYS A 88 12.56 -24.05 -1.65
N GLU A 89 13.16 -25.08 -1.08
CA GLU A 89 12.80 -26.48 -1.22
C GLU A 89 11.42 -26.74 -0.60
N GLU A 90 11.17 -26.19 0.59
CA GLU A 90 9.85 -26.28 1.25
C GLU A 90 8.76 -25.60 0.42
N PHE A 91 9.00 -24.39 -0.08
CA PHE A 91 8.01 -23.68 -0.90
C PHE A 91 7.74 -24.43 -2.21
N ALA A 92 8.77 -24.98 -2.85
CA ALA A 92 8.63 -25.82 -4.04
C ALA A 92 7.83 -27.09 -3.77
N GLY A 93 8.01 -27.72 -2.59
CA GLY A 93 7.21 -28.84 -2.14
C GLY A 93 5.73 -28.50 -2.04
N ILE A 94 5.39 -27.36 -1.42
CA ILE A 94 4.01 -26.88 -1.28
C ILE A 94 3.39 -26.59 -2.66
N VAL A 95 4.17 -26.05 -3.60
CA VAL A 95 3.73 -25.89 -5.00
C VAL A 95 3.41 -27.24 -5.64
N GLY A 96 4.25 -28.26 -5.41
CA GLY A 96 4.00 -29.63 -5.86
C GLY A 96 2.67 -30.18 -5.35
N THR A 97 2.44 -30.08 -4.05
CA THR A 97 1.18 -30.51 -3.42
C THR A 97 -0.02 -29.73 -3.97
N ALA A 98 0.10 -28.42 -4.18
CA ALA A 98 -0.98 -27.62 -4.79
C ALA A 98 -1.32 -28.11 -6.20
N LYS A 99 -0.33 -28.52 -7.00
CA LYS A 99 -0.55 -29.09 -8.33
C LYS A 99 -1.25 -30.45 -8.27
N GLU A 100 -0.95 -31.27 -7.27
CA GLU A 100 -1.63 -32.56 -7.05
C GLU A 100 -3.12 -32.34 -6.74
N TYR A 101 -3.45 -31.41 -5.84
CA TYR A 101 -4.84 -31.03 -5.56
C TYR A 101 -5.57 -30.51 -6.82
N ILE A 102 -4.90 -29.69 -7.63
CA ILE A 102 -5.48 -29.21 -8.89
C ILE A 102 -5.72 -30.38 -9.86
N ALA A 103 -4.77 -31.31 -9.98
CA ALA A 103 -4.88 -32.47 -10.86
C ALA A 103 -5.95 -33.47 -10.41
N ALA A 104 -6.16 -33.61 -9.09
CA ALA A 104 -7.23 -34.41 -8.51
C ALA A 104 -8.62 -33.79 -8.69
N GLY A 105 -8.69 -32.51 -9.09
CA GLY A 105 -9.93 -31.78 -9.33
C GLY A 105 -10.45 -31.00 -8.12
N ASP A 106 -9.67 -30.86 -7.05
CA ASP A 106 -10.09 -30.17 -5.82
C ASP A 106 -10.14 -28.65 -5.99
N ALA A 107 -9.32 -28.09 -6.89
CA ALA A 107 -9.31 -26.67 -7.21
C ALA A 107 -8.85 -26.43 -8.65
N ILE A 108 -9.22 -25.30 -9.24
CA ILE A 108 -8.74 -24.87 -10.57
C ILE A 108 -7.43 -24.07 -10.44
N GLN A 109 -7.30 -23.28 -9.37
CA GLN A 109 -6.12 -22.48 -9.08
C GLN A 109 -5.96 -22.32 -7.56
N ILE A 110 -4.71 -22.28 -7.11
CA ILE A 110 -4.35 -22.02 -5.71
C ILE A 110 -3.30 -20.91 -5.68
N VAL A 111 -3.57 -19.85 -4.91
CA VAL A 111 -2.62 -18.73 -4.71
C VAL A 111 -1.86 -18.94 -3.42
N LEU A 112 -0.59 -19.35 -3.54
CA LEU A 112 0.31 -19.56 -2.42
C LEU A 112 1.11 -18.27 -2.13
N SER A 113 1.44 -18.04 -0.86
CA SER A 113 2.26 -16.90 -0.44
C SER A 113 3.30 -17.31 0.60
N GLN A 114 4.35 -16.51 0.71
CA GLN A 114 5.38 -16.59 1.75
C GLN A 114 5.65 -15.19 2.30
N ARG A 115 6.18 -15.12 3.52
CA ARG A 115 6.45 -13.86 4.22
C ARG A 115 7.95 -13.64 4.31
N LEU A 116 8.40 -12.56 3.68
CA LEU A 116 9.77 -12.07 3.78
C LEU A 116 9.88 -11.01 4.88
N ARG A 117 10.98 -11.03 5.61
CA ARG A 117 11.24 -10.16 6.77
C ARG A 117 12.66 -9.64 6.75
N ARG A 118 12.82 -8.35 7.05
CA ARG A 118 14.13 -7.71 7.20
C ARG A 118 14.04 -6.68 8.32
N LYS A 119 15.03 -6.66 9.21
CA LYS A 119 15.20 -5.54 10.16
C LYS A 119 15.77 -4.35 9.41
N THR A 120 15.21 -3.17 9.64
CA THR A 120 15.68 -1.93 9.01
C THR A 120 15.65 -0.79 10.01
N SER A 121 16.59 0.15 9.86
CA SER A 121 16.60 1.43 10.56
C SER A 121 15.97 2.57 9.75
N ALA A 122 15.50 2.28 8.53
CA ALA A 122 14.86 3.28 7.67
C ALA A 122 13.60 3.85 8.33
N LYS A 123 13.40 5.16 8.19
CA LYS A 123 12.16 5.80 8.67
C LYS A 123 10.98 5.27 7.83
N PRO A 124 9.84 4.90 8.44
CA PRO A 124 8.70 4.35 7.70
C PRO A 124 8.22 5.23 6.54
N PHE A 125 8.21 6.55 6.72
CA PHE A 125 7.78 7.45 5.64
C PHE A 125 8.76 7.50 4.47
N ASP A 126 10.07 7.31 4.70
CA ASP A 126 11.06 7.24 3.63
C ASP A 126 10.92 5.95 2.81
N ILE A 127 10.53 4.84 3.44
CA ILE A 127 10.14 3.61 2.73
C ILE A 127 8.99 3.88 1.76
N TYR A 128 7.95 4.59 2.22
CA TYR A 128 6.83 4.99 1.38
C TYR A 128 7.27 5.88 0.21
N ARG A 129 8.13 6.87 0.47
CA ARG A 129 8.66 7.77 -0.58
C ARG A 129 9.47 7.00 -1.63
N ALA A 130 10.35 6.10 -1.19
CA ALA A 130 11.13 5.24 -2.08
C ALA A 130 10.21 4.34 -2.93
N LEU A 131 9.21 3.71 -2.30
CA LEU A 131 8.24 2.87 -3.01
C LEU A 131 7.45 3.67 -4.07
N ARG A 132 7.04 4.89 -3.74
CA ARG A 132 6.33 5.80 -4.67
C ARG A 132 7.17 6.18 -5.88
N MET A 133 8.49 6.30 -5.70
CA MET A 133 9.42 6.61 -6.80
C MET A 133 9.71 5.40 -7.67
N LEU A 134 9.91 4.23 -7.07
CA LEU A 134 10.30 3.01 -7.77
C LEU A 134 9.12 2.32 -8.47
N ASN A 135 7.99 2.20 -7.79
CA ASN A 135 6.80 1.47 -8.26
C ASN A 135 5.53 2.31 -8.02
N PRO A 136 5.33 3.41 -8.78
CA PRO A 136 4.09 4.17 -8.69
C PRO A 136 2.91 3.30 -9.15
N SER A 137 1.90 3.18 -8.30
CA SER A 137 0.66 2.44 -8.60
C SER A 137 -0.58 3.32 -8.39
N PRO A 138 -1.75 2.91 -8.91
CA PRO A 138 -3.00 3.64 -8.70
C PRO A 138 -3.40 3.74 -7.21
N TYR A 139 -3.01 2.77 -6.38
CA TYR A 139 -3.38 2.71 -4.96
C TYR A 139 -2.13 2.67 -4.07
N MET A 140 -1.59 3.86 -3.79
CA MET A 140 -0.51 4.07 -2.84
C MET A 140 -1.07 4.40 -1.44
N PHE A 141 -0.51 3.81 -0.38
CA PHE A 141 -0.93 4.14 0.98
C PHE A 141 0.22 4.12 1.99
N TYR A 142 0.12 5.03 2.96
CA TYR A 142 0.88 5.05 4.19
C TYR A 142 -0.12 5.22 5.33
N LEU A 143 -0.34 4.17 6.11
CA LEU A 143 -1.26 4.18 7.24
C LEU A 143 -0.47 4.02 8.53
N ASN A 144 -0.67 4.95 9.45
CA ASN A 144 -0.03 4.96 10.75
C ASN A 144 -1.03 4.55 11.84
N PHE A 145 -0.90 3.33 12.35
CA PHE A 145 -1.75 2.77 13.40
C PHE A 145 -1.12 2.84 14.80
N GLY A 146 -0.12 3.71 15.02
CA GLY A 146 0.62 3.77 16.29
C GLY A 146 1.64 2.64 16.41
N ASP A 147 1.22 1.46 16.83
CA ASP A 147 2.12 0.33 17.12
C ASP A 147 2.76 -0.26 15.87
N PHE A 148 2.09 -0.15 14.73
CA PHE A 148 2.61 -0.57 13.43
C PHE A 148 2.29 0.45 12.34
N LYS A 149 2.91 0.26 11.18
CA LYS A 149 2.72 1.06 9.97
C LYS A 149 2.40 0.13 8.83
N LEU A 150 1.41 0.48 8.03
CA LEU A 150 1.08 -0.25 6.82
C LEU A 150 1.43 0.62 5.61
N ILE A 151 2.36 0.14 4.79
CA ILE A 151 2.93 0.87 3.66
C ILE A 151 2.78 0.00 2.43
N GLY A 152 2.26 0.54 1.34
CA GLY A 152 2.06 -0.25 0.13
C GLY A 152 1.80 0.55 -1.13
N SER A 153 1.91 -0.18 -2.22
CA SER A 153 1.68 0.25 -3.60
C SER A 153 0.94 -0.90 -4.29
N SER A 154 -0.39 -0.81 -4.37
CA SER A 154 -1.22 -1.86 -4.97
C SER A 154 -1.60 -1.50 -6.41
N PRO A 155 -1.31 -2.37 -7.39
CA PRO A 155 -1.77 -2.19 -8.76
C PRO A 155 -3.25 -2.57 -8.94
N GLU A 156 -3.81 -3.36 -8.03
CA GLU A 156 -5.13 -3.98 -8.17
C GLU A 156 -6.14 -3.44 -7.14
N VAL A 157 -7.40 -3.36 -7.55
CA VAL A 157 -8.53 -3.00 -6.70
C VAL A 157 -9.38 -4.23 -6.42
N LEU A 158 -9.66 -4.48 -5.14
CA LEU A 158 -10.57 -5.57 -4.75
C LEU A 158 -11.99 -5.28 -5.25
N VAL A 159 -12.55 -4.14 -4.84
CA VAL A 159 -13.85 -3.65 -5.28
C VAL A 159 -13.90 -2.14 -5.16
N LYS A 160 -14.56 -1.48 -6.12
CA LYS A 160 -14.88 -0.07 -6.09
C LYS A 160 -16.40 0.09 -6.10
N ALA A 161 -16.96 0.76 -5.10
CA ALA A 161 -18.38 1.04 -5.01
C ALA A 161 -18.65 2.54 -5.20
N GLU A 162 -19.53 2.88 -6.13
CA GLU A 162 -19.98 4.25 -6.42
C GLU A 162 -21.50 4.27 -6.61
N GLY A 163 -22.20 4.96 -5.71
CA GLY A 163 -23.67 4.95 -5.68
C GLY A 163 -24.19 3.51 -5.52
N ASN A 164 -24.99 3.06 -6.49
CA ASN A 164 -25.56 1.70 -6.51
C ASN A 164 -24.76 0.73 -7.40
N ARG A 165 -23.53 1.08 -7.82
CA ARG A 165 -22.70 0.25 -8.68
C ARG A 165 -21.46 -0.22 -7.94
N ALA A 166 -21.19 -1.53 -8.00
CA ALA A 166 -19.94 -2.14 -7.56
C ALA A 166 -19.18 -2.70 -8.77
N GLU A 167 -17.88 -2.42 -8.85
CA GLU A 167 -16.98 -2.90 -9.90
C GLU A 167 -15.75 -3.58 -9.28
N ALA A 168 -15.31 -4.68 -9.88
CA ALA A 168 -14.02 -5.31 -9.62
C ALA A 168 -13.23 -5.36 -10.93
N ARG A 169 -11.89 -5.28 -10.83
CA ARG A 169 -11.00 -5.38 -11.99
C ARG A 169 -9.94 -6.45 -11.72
N PRO A 170 -10.33 -7.73 -11.78
CA PRO A 170 -9.42 -8.82 -11.49
C PRO A 170 -8.29 -8.84 -12.51
N ILE A 171 -7.06 -8.97 -12.03
CA ILE A 171 -5.86 -9.08 -12.86
C ILE A 171 -5.42 -10.54 -12.86
N ALA A 172 -5.33 -11.11 -14.06
CA ALA A 172 -4.77 -12.44 -14.26
C ALA A 172 -3.75 -12.39 -15.41
N GLY A 173 -2.60 -13.02 -15.18
CA GLY A 173 -1.48 -12.99 -16.12
C GLY A 173 -0.60 -11.75 -15.96
N THR A 174 0.71 -11.96 -16.08
CA THR A 174 1.69 -10.87 -16.03
C THR A 174 2.82 -11.19 -17.00
N ARG A 175 3.32 -10.16 -17.68
CA ARG A 175 4.56 -10.18 -18.44
C ARG A 175 5.41 -8.99 -18.02
N PRO A 176 6.75 -9.12 -18.04
CA PRO A 176 7.62 -7.95 -17.92
C PRO A 176 7.39 -7.03 -19.12
N ARG A 177 7.81 -5.76 -19.01
CA ARG A 177 7.86 -4.85 -20.16
C ARG A 177 9.01 -5.25 -21.09
N GLY A 178 8.78 -5.16 -22.40
CA GLY A 178 9.83 -5.38 -23.40
C GLY A 178 10.90 -4.28 -23.35
N ALA A 179 12.11 -4.61 -23.79
CA ALA A 179 13.19 -3.64 -23.92
C ALA A 179 13.06 -2.77 -25.19
N SER A 180 12.29 -3.23 -26.18
CA SER A 180 11.86 -2.46 -27.36
C SER A 180 10.35 -2.51 -27.56
N GLU A 181 9.82 -1.64 -28.43
CA GLU A 181 8.39 -1.63 -28.76
C GLU A 181 7.97 -2.94 -29.45
N GLU A 182 8.80 -3.49 -30.33
CA GLU A 182 8.53 -4.77 -30.98
C GLU A 182 8.48 -5.93 -29.97
N GLU A 183 9.41 -5.95 -29.00
CA GLU A 183 9.42 -6.96 -27.95
C GLU A 183 8.19 -6.83 -27.03
N ASP A 184 7.80 -5.60 -26.67
CA ASP A 184 6.62 -5.35 -25.84
C ASP A 184 5.34 -5.81 -26.54
N GLN A 185 5.20 -5.56 -27.84
CA GLN A 185 4.07 -6.05 -28.64
C GLN A 185 4.04 -7.58 -28.74
N ALA A 186 5.21 -8.22 -28.87
CA ALA A 186 5.30 -9.67 -28.86
C ALA A 186 4.86 -10.27 -27.51
N LEU A 187 5.31 -9.69 -26.39
CA LEU A 187 4.92 -10.11 -25.05
C LEU A 187 3.42 -9.91 -24.78
N ILE A 188 2.84 -8.83 -25.30
CA ILE A 188 1.39 -8.59 -25.24
C ILE A 188 0.63 -9.66 -26.04
N ALA A 189 1.06 -9.93 -27.27
CA ALA A 189 0.42 -10.94 -28.11
C ALA A 189 0.51 -12.34 -27.48
N GLU A 190 1.65 -12.69 -26.88
CA GLU A 190 1.84 -13.94 -26.14
C GLU A 190 0.94 -14.05 -24.90
N LEU A 191 0.71 -12.94 -24.18
CA LEU A 191 -0.17 -12.93 -23.01
C LEU A 191 -1.66 -13.07 -23.37
N LEU A 192 -2.05 -12.60 -24.56
CA LEU A 192 -3.43 -12.64 -25.06
C LEU A 192 -3.81 -13.95 -25.75
N ALA A 193 -2.82 -14.74 -26.19
CA ALA A 193 -3.01 -16.01 -26.89
C ALA A 193 -3.32 -17.17 -25.93
#